data_AF-A0AAE9A5Z7-F1
#
_entry.id   AF-A0AAE9A5Z7-F1
#
_cell.length_a   1.000
_cell.length_b   1.000
_cell.length_c   1.000
_cell.angle_alpha   90.00
_cell.angle_beta   90.00
_cell.angle_gamma   90.00
#
_symmetry.space_group_name_H-M   'P 1'
#
loop_
_entity.id
_entity.type
_entity.pdbx_description
1 polymer ?
#
loop_
_entity_poly.entity_id
_entity_poly.type
_entity_poly.pdbx_seq_one_letter_code
_entity_poly.pdbx_strand_id
1 'polypeptide(L)'
;MITSEEDKTVLSEIFKLGRSLEKRTYVCLSHIQKIIDDNKGIQTSEYIMRSFISRNKCLMRNRKSRRNCKVCHMSKDLSELYHIYSKNVRIVLMVGCILSGTHSVKQAMDYTTNINAATCYSHRKESIDIIFEQLKIENKQEIFQCPVPVMGSLMDIAKNFDPNFTVDQFILAFNKLSMKRPNV
;
A
#
# COMPACT_ATOMS: atom_id res chain seq x y z
N MET A 1 8.44 -12.32 17.71
CA MET A 1 9.71 -13.06 17.57
C MET A 1 10.06 -13.57 18.96
N ILE A 2 10.10 -14.88 19.16
CA ILE A 2 10.47 -15.51 20.43
C ILE A 2 11.95 -15.21 20.64
N THR A 3 12.26 -14.36 21.62
CA THR A 3 13.61 -13.82 21.80
C THR A 3 14.05 -13.79 23.25
N SER A 4 13.10 -13.85 24.19
CA SER A 4 13.42 -13.85 25.62
C SER A 4 13.59 -15.28 26.13
N GLU A 5 14.39 -15.43 27.19
CA GLU A 5 14.54 -16.70 27.92
C GLU A 5 13.19 -17.16 28.52
N GLU A 6 12.33 -16.22 28.94
CA GLU A 6 10.97 -16.53 29.39
C GLU A 6 10.13 -17.23 28.31
N ASP A 7 10.20 -16.76 27.06
CA ASP A 7 9.47 -17.36 25.95
C ASP A 7 10.00 -18.78 25.66
N LYS A 8 11.32 -19.01 25.82
CA LYS A 8 11.94 -20.34 25.67
C LYS A 8 11.52 -21.30 26.78
N THR A 9 11.43 -20.83 28.03
CA THR A 9 10.97 -21.62 29.16
C THR A 9 9.54 -22.09 28.95
N VAL A 10 8.62 -21.18 28.59
CA VAL A 10 7.23 -21.52 28.26
C VAL A 10 7.16 -22.55 27.14
N LEU A 11 7.99 -22.40 26.11
CA LEU A 11 8.02 -23.36 24.99
C LEU A 11 8.58 -24.73 25.39
N SER A 12 9.57 -24.78 26.28
CA SER A 12 10.16 -26.04 26.75
C SER A 12 9.23 -26.80 27.71
N GLU A 13 8.55 -26.09 28.62
CA GLU A 13 7.70 -26.68 29.65
C GLU A 13 6.35 -27.13 29.09
N ILE A 14 5.73 -26.32 28.22
CA ILE A 14 4.38 -26.59 27.72
C ILE A 14 4.40 -27.54 26.51
N PHE A 15 5.41 -27.47 25.65
CA PHE A 15 5.42 -28.24 24.38
C PHE A 15 6.28 -29.48 24.44
N LYS A 16 7.05 -29.70 25.52
CA LYS A 16 8.09 -30.73 25.60
C LYS A 16 8.97 -30.76 24.34
N LEU A 17 9.18 -29.60 23.71
CA LEU A 17 10.02 -29.49 22.53
C LEU A 17 11.46 -29.73 22.99
N GLY A 18 11.95 -30.94 22.75
CA GLY A 18 13.30 -31.37 23.10
C GLY A 18 14.35 -30.39 22.59
N ARG A 19 15.39 -30.19 23.40
CA ARG A 19 16.54 -29.28 23.21
C ARG A 19 17.02 -29.19 21.75
N SER A 20 16.44 -28.28 20.97
CA SER A 20 17.10 -27.57 19.87
C SER A 20 16.15 -26.49 19.35
N LEU A 21 16.17 -25.34 20.03
CA LEU A 21 15.53 -24.10 19.59
C LEU A 21 16.57 -23.19 18.89
N GLU A 22 17.46 -23.79 18.09
CA GLU A 22 18.54 -23.06 17.40
C GLU A 22 18.07 -22.35 16.12
N LYS A 23 16.85 -22.62 15.64
CA LYS A 23 16.28 -21.95 14.46
C LYS A 23 14.97 -21.27 14.81
N ARG A 24 14.79 -20.04 14.30
CA ARG A 24 13.59 -19.19 14.46
C ARG A 24 12.32 -19.97 14.15
N THR A 25 11.68 -20.55 15.16
CA THR A 25 10.43 -21.30 15.02
C THR A 25 9.29 -20.29 14.89
N TYR A 26 8.76 -20.16 13.68
CA TYR A 26 7.53 -19.41 13.43
C TYR A 26 6.34 -20.28 13.84
N VAL A 27 5.81 -20.05 15.04
CA VAL A 27 4.58 -20.69 15.50
C VAL A 27 3.39 -19.90 14.94
N CYS A 28 2.54 -20.54 14.13
CA CYS A 28 1.41 -19.86 13.48
C CYS A 28 0.28 -19.52 14.48
N LEU A 29 -0.61 -18.62 14.06
CA LEU A 29 -1.71 -18.07 14.87
C LEU A 29 -2.61 -19.16 15.50
N SER A 30 -2.91 -20.20 14.75
CA SER A 30 -3.77 -21.31 15.20
C SER A 30 -3.09 -22.17 16.26
N HIS A 31 -1.77 -22.31 16.21
CA HIS A 31 -1.03 -23.02 17.25
C HIS A 31 -1.13 -22.25 18.57
N ILE A 32 -0.81 -20.94 18.59
CA ILE A 32 -0.88 -20.11 19.81
C ILE A 32 -2.30 -20.08 20.40
N GLN A 33 -3.33 -20.01 19.57
CA GLN A 33 -4.71 -20.03 20.06
C GLN A 33 -5.07 -21.38 20.70
N LYS A 34 -4.72 -22.49 20.05
CA LYS A 34 -4.93 -23.84 20.60
C LYS A 34 -4.20 -24.05 21.92
N ILE A 35 -3.01 -23.46 22.08
CA ILE A 35 -2.24 -23.48 23.33
C ILE A 35 -2.97 -22.77 24.48
N ILE A 36 -3.62 -21.65 24.20
CA ILE A 36 -4.40 -20.90 25.19
C ILE A 36 -5.64 -21.71 25.59
N ASP A 37 -6.28 -22.37 24.64
CA ASP A 37 -7.49 -23.15 24.85
C ASP A 37 -7.20 -24.46 25.62
N ASP A 38 -6.08 -25.12 25.31
CA ASP A 38 -5.66 -26.40 25.91
C ASP A 38 -5.05 -26.24 27.32
N ASN A 39 -4.51 -25.07 27.68
CA ASN A 39 -3.75 -24.85 28.92
C ASN A 39 -4.50 -24.16 30.07
N LYS A 40 -5.81 -24.40 30.21
CA LYS A 40 -6.58 -23.92 31.37
C LYS A 40 -6.13 -24.46 32.75
N GLY A 41 -5.07 -25.28 32.82
CA GLY A 41 -4.63 -25.95 34.06
C GLY A 41 -3.12 -26.18 34.24
N ILE A 42 -2.22 -25.43 33.58
CA ILE A 42 -0.77 -25.63 33.74
C ILE A 42 -0.18 -24.84 34.93
N GLN A 43 0.72 -25.49 35.68
CA GLN A 43 1.46 -25.03 36.87
C GLN A 43 2.71 -24.19 36.52
N THR A 44 2.69 -23.43 35.43
CA THR A 44 3.70 -22.39 35.16
C THR A 44 3.29 -21.15 35.94
N SER A 45 4.25 -20.39 36.46
CA SER A 45 3.97 -19.10 37.13
C SER A 45 2.96 -18.30 36.30
N GLU A 46 1.80 -18.01 36.88
CA GLU A 46 0.70 -17.29 36.23
C GLU A 46 1.19 -15.99 35.58
N TYR A 47 2.19 -15.36 36.19
CA TYR A 47 2.88 -14.18 35.67
C TYR A 47 3.58 -14.44 34.33
N ILE A 48 4.35 -15.52 34.22
CA ILE A 48 5.10 -15.87 33.00
C ILE A 48 4.12 -16.15 31.86
N MET A 49 3.06 -16.91 32.12
CA MET A 49 2.02 -17.20 31.13
C MET A 49 1.28 -15.92 30.70
N ARG A 50 0.88 -15.05 31.65
CA ARG A 50 0.24 -13.77 31.33
C ARG A 50 1.16 -12.84 30.53
N SER A 51 2.45 -12.80 30.86
CA SER A 51 3.47 -12.03 30.14
C SER A 51 3.63 -12.53 28.70
N PHE A 52 3.78 -13.85 28.52
CA PHE A 52 3.87 -14.49 27.20
C PHE A 52 2.61 -14.22 26.36
N ILE A 53 1.41 -14.41 26.93
CA ILE A 53 0.15 -14.13 26.25
C ILE A 53 0.05 -12.65 25.89
N SER A 54 0.37 -11.73 26.81
CA SER A 54 0.28 -10.28 26.55
C SER A 54 1.23 -9.84 25.43
N ARG A 55 2.49 -10.29 25.47
CA ARG A 55 3.52 -9.99 24.47
C ARG A 55 3.15 -10.54 23.10
N ASN A 56 2.70 -11.79 23.04
CA ASN A 56 2.24 -12.39 21.79
C ASN A 56 0.95 -11.74 21.31
N LYS A 57 -0.04 -11.47 22.17
CA LYS A 57 -1.27 -10.74 21.80
C LYS A 57 -0.98 -9.35 21.23
N CYS A 58 0.05 -8.65 21.70
CA CYS A 58 0.51 -7.39 21.12
C CYS A 58 1.14 -7.54 19.74
N LEU A 59 1.92 -8.61 19.53
CA LEU A 59 2.46 -8.99 18.20
C LEU A 59 1.37 -9.49 17.24
N MET A 60 0.26 -10.01 17.80
CA MET A 60 -0.87 -10.59 17.10
C MET A 60 -2.01 -9.59 16.87
N ARG A 61 -1.96 -8.40 17.50
CA ARG A 61 -2.74 -7.26 17.01
C ARG A 61 -2.28 -7.05 15.59
N ASN A 62 -3.17 -7.35 14.65
CA ASN A 62 -3.07 -6.98 13.26
C ASN A 62 -3.03 -5.45 13.23
N ARG A 63 -1.87 -4.86 13.55
CA ARG A 63 -1.63 -3.43 13.48
C ARG A 63 -1.73 -3.17 12.00
N LYS A 64 -2.93 -2.82 11.55
CA LYS A 64 -3.12 -2.38 10.18
C LYS A 64 -2.06 -1.32 9.96
N SER A 65 -1.08 -1.64 9.13
CA SER A 65 -0.01 -0.71 8.86
C SER A 65 -0.70 0.46 8.17
N ARG A 66 -0.70 1.62 8.83
CA ARG A 66 -1.32 2.82 8.29
C ARG A 66 -0.25 3.65 7.62
N ARG A 67 -0.54 4.10 6.42
CA ARG A 67 0.31 5.05 5.68
C ARG A 67 -0.57 6.17 5.18
N ASN A 68 0.03 7.34 4.97
CA ASN A 68 -0.73 8.48 4.46
C ASN A 68 -0.77 8.42 2.95
N CYS A 69 -1.96 8.65 2.37
CA CYS A 69 -2.08 9.00 0.97
C CYS A 69 -1.27 10.28 0.72
N LYS A 70 -0.43 10.31 -0.32
CA LYS A 70 0.39 11.47 -0.63
C LYS A 70 -0.36 12.56 -1.42
N VAL A 71 -1.59 12.28 -1.85
CA VAL A 71 -2.50 13.25 -2.48
C VAL A 71 -3.30 13.99 -1.41
N CYS A 72 -4.11 13.30 -0.61
CA CYS A 72 -4.94 13.95 0.42
C CYS A 72 -4.34 14.00 1.83
N HIS A 73 -3.15 13.45 2.04
CA HIS A 73 -2.47 13.36 3.35
C HIS A 73 -3.20 12.58 4.45
N MET A 74 -4.38 12.01 4.15
CA MET A 74 -5.16 11.21 5.10
C MET A 74 -4.52 9.85 5.36
N SER A 75 -4.59 9.41 6.61
CA SER A 75 -4.11 8.08 7.05
C SER A 75 -5.03 6.98 6.56
N LYS A 76 -4.47 6.03 5.80
CA LYS A 76 -5.17 4.92 5.16
C LYS A 76 -4.60 3.57 5.59
N ASP A 77 -5.44 2.55 5.59
CA ASP A 77 -4.97 1.17 5.68
C ASP A 77 -4.16 0.82 4.42
N LEU A 78 -3.12 -0.02 4.53
CA LEU A 78 -2.34 -0.45 3.36
C LEU A 78 -3.21 -1.03 2.22
N SER A 79 -4.31 -1.70 2.56
CA SER A 79 -5.25 -2.24 1.57
C SER A 79 -5.99 -1.17 0.77
N GLU A 80 -6.05 0.06 1.25
CA GLU A 80 -6.69 1.19 0.60
C GLU A 80 -5.71 2.02 -0.25
N LEU A 81 -4.42 1.65 -0.26
CA LEU A 81 -3.36 2.37 -0.94
C LEU A 81 -2.90 1.67 -2.21
N TYR A 82 -2.54 2.50 -3.17
CA TYR A 82 -1.97 2.15 -4.47
C TYR A 82 -0.58 2.77 -4.58
N HIS A 83 0.43 1.93 -4.72
CA HIS A 83 1.83 2.35 -4.82
C HIS A 83 2.21 2.68 -6.27
N ILE A 84 2.87 3.81 -6.47
CA ILE A 84 3.28 4.29 -7.80
C ILE A 84 4.76 4.62 -7.82
N TYR A 85 5.54 3.73 -8.41
CA TYR A 85 6.99 3.88 -8.55
C TYR A 85 7.39 4.67 -9.80
N SER A 86 6.63 4.55 -10.88
CA SER A 86 6.93 5.22 -12.15
C SER A 86 6.61 6.71 -12.09
N LYS A 87 7.63 7.55 -12.38
CA LYS A 87 7.47 9.01 -12.54
C LYS A 87 6.33 9.35 -13.50
N ASN A 88 6.28 8.70 -14.66
CA ASN A 88 5.26 8.97 -15.69
C ASN A 88 3.84 8.67 -15.18
N VAL A 89 3.67 7.58 -14.42
CA VAL A 89 2.38 7.25 -13.80
C VAL A 89 2.00 8.25 -12.72
N ARG A 90 2.97 8.78 -11.97
CA ARG A 90 2.72 9.87 -11.00
C ARG A 90 2.30 11.17 -11.71
N ILE A 91 2.91 11.50 -12.83
CA ILE A 91 2.53 12.66 -13.67
C ILE A 91 1.08 12.52 -14.11
N VAL A 92 0.70 11.38 -14.71
CA VAL A 92 -0.69 11.16 -15.17
C VAL A 92 -1.70 11.22 -14.03
N LEU A 93 -1.38 10.66 -12.85
CA LEU A 93 -2.24 10.80 -11.68
C LEU A 93 -2.48 12.27 -11.34
N MET A 94 -1.41 13.07 -11.31
CA MET A 94 -1.49 14.48 -10.97
C MET A 94 -2.16 15.34 -12.03
N VAL A 95 -2.05 14.97 -13.31
CA VAL A 95 -2.86 15.57 -14.38
C VAL A 95 -4.34 15.43 -14.03
N GLY A 96 -4.78 14.23 -13.64
CA GLY A 96 -6.16 14.02 -13.17
C GLY A 96 -6.53 14.89 -11.97
N CYS A 97 -5.64 15.02 -10.97
CA CYS A 97 -5.91 15.86 -9.80
C CYS A 97 -5.98 17.36 -10.12
N ILE A 98 -5.25 17.83 -11.13
CA ILE A 98 -5.30 19.21 -11.61
C ILE A 98 -6.58 19.45 -12.40
N LEU A 99 -6.95 18.52 -13.28
CA LEU A 99 -8.21 18.58 -14.03
C LEU A 99 -9.44 18.59 -13.10
N SER A 100 -9.37 17.88 -11.97
CA SER A 100 -10.43 17.91 -10.96
C SER A 100 -10.42 19.18 -10.08
N GLY A 101 -9.49 20.10 -10.30
CA GLY A 101 -9.35 21.34 -9.53
C GLY A 101 -8.88 21.14 -8.09
N THR A 102 -8.49 19.92 -7.70
CA THR A 102 -8.08 19.61 -6.33
C THR A 102 -6.65 20.04 -6.01
N HIS A 103 -5.80 20.16 -7.04
CA HIS A 103 -4.38 20.49 -6.90
C HIS A 103 -3.96 21.54 -7.92
N SER A 104 -3.05 22.42 -7.52
CA SER A 104 -2.26 23.26 -8.42
C SER A 104 -1.05 22.49 -8.97
N VAL A 105 -0.49 22.96 -10.08
CA VAL A 105 0.78 22.45 -10.64
C VAL A 105 1.89 22.43 -9.59
N LYS A 106 2.00 23.50 -8.80
CA LYS A 106 3.02 23.60 -7.74
C LYS A 106 2.87 22.52 -6.68
N GLN A 107 1.65 22.26 -6.21
CA GLN A 107 1.39 21.18 -5.23
C GLN A 107 1.67 19.80 -5.84
N ALA A 108 1.40 19.61 -7.13
CA ALA A 108 1.64 18.36 -7.82
C ALA A 108 3.12 18.03 -8.03
N MET A 109 4.00 19.04 -8.14
CA MET A 109 5.43 18.82 -8.37
C MET A 109 6.08 17.92 -7.31
N ASP A 110 5.79 18.16 -6.03
CA ASP A 110 6.36 17.39 -4.91
C ASP A 110 5.97 15.90 -4.98
N TYR A 111 4.77 15.60 -5.48
CA TYR A 111 4.32 14.23 -5.67
C TYR A 111 5.09 13.55 -6.81
N THR A 112 5.31 14.25 -7.93
CA THR A 112 5.95 13.67 -9.13
C THR A 112 7.42 13.31 -8.90
N THR A 113 8.14 14.06 -8.06
CA THR A 113 9.56 13.84 -7.75
C THR A 113 9.80 12.72 -6.71
N ASN A 114 8.79 12.37 -5.91
CA ASN A 114 8.94 11.38 -4.83
C ASN A 114 8.88 9.93 -5.34
N ILE A 115 10.01 9.21 -5.24
CA ILE A 115 10.15 7.82 -5.71
C ILE A 115 9.19 6.81 -5.08
N ASN A 116 8.64 7.09 -3.89
CA ASN A 116 7.82 6.17 -3.10
C ASN A 116 6.41 6.74 -2.83
N ALA A 117 5.79 7.32 -3.85
CA ALA A 117 4.46 7.87 -3.71
C ALA A 117 3.40 6.77 -3.60
N ALA A 118 2.54 6.88 -2.59
CA ALA A 118 1.36 6.05 -2.41
C ALA A 118 0.13 6.96 -2.42
N THR A 119 -0.88 6.61 -3.23
CA THR A 119 -2.16 7.31 -3.28
C THR A 119 -3.28 6.36 -2.87
N CYS A 120 -4.40 6.86 -2.35
CA CYS A 120 -5.53 5.96 -2.09
C CYS A 120 -6.27 5.60 -3.38
N TYR A 121 -6.92 4.43 -3.38
CA TYR A 121 -7.66 3.97 -4.55
C TYR A 121 -8.76 4.94 -4.99
N SER A 122 -9.34 5.74 -4.09
CA SER A 122 -10.32 6.77 -4.45
C SER A 122 -9.72 7.87 -5.33
N HIS A 123 -8.62 8.50 -4.92
CA HIS A 123 -7.93 9.52 -5.75
C HIS A 123 -7.43 8.94 -7.06
N ARG A 124 -6.92 7.70 -7.04
CA ARG A 124 -6.58 7.00 -8.27
C ARG A 124 -7.78 6.90 -9.20
N LYS A 125 -8.93 6.46 -8.69
CA LYS A 125 -10.16 6.31 -9.46
C LYS A 125 -10.65 7.65 -9.99
N GLU A 126 -10.75 8.67 -9.14
CA GLU A 126 -11.15 10.03 -9.52
C GLU A 126 -10.26 10.59 -10.63
N SER A 127 -8.94 10.43 -10.51
CA SER A 127 -7.99 10.85 -11.56
C SER A 127 -8.19 10.08 -12.87
N ILE A 128 -8.55 8.80 -12.82
CA ILE A 128 -8.83 8.01 -14.03
C ILE A 128 -10.15 8.48 -14.66
N ASP A 129 -11.19 8.62 -13.86
CA ASP A 129 -12.55 8.97 -14.29
C ASP A 129 -12.56 10.36 -14.95
N ILE A 130 -11.90 11.36 -14.35
CA ILE A 130 -11.82 12.72 -14.93
C ILE A 130 -11.02 12.72 -16.25
N ILE A 131 -9.98 11.89 -16.37
CA ILE A 131 -9.22 11.78 -17.62
C ILE A 131 -10.08 11.11 -18.71
N PHE A 132 -10.85 10.08 -18.38
CA PHE A 132 -11.82 9.49 -19.30
C PHE A 132 -12.83 10.53 -19.79
N GLU A 133 -13.38 11.32 -18.87
CA GLU A 133 -14.33 12.40 -19.17
C GLU A 133 -13.73 13.46 -20.11
N GLN A 134 -12.52 13.96 -19.80
CA GLN A 134 -11.85 14.95 -20.62
C GLN A 134 -11.52 14.44 -22.02
N LEU A 135 -11.06 13.18 -22.11
CA LEU A 135 -10.73 12.54 -23.38
C LEU A 135 -11.98 12.08 -24.16
N LYS A 136 -13.18 12.13 -23.54
CA LYS A 136 -14.46 11.65 -24.08
C LYS A 136 -14.39 10.20 -24.56
N ILE A 137 -13.77 9.34 -23.77
CA ILE A 137 -13.61 7.91 -24.06
C ILE A 137 -14.28 7.06 -22.99
N GLU A 138 -14.85 5.93 -23.39
CA GLU A 138 -15.57 5.02 -22.49
C GLU A 138 -14.67 3.88 -22.00
N ASN A 139 -13.63 3.54 -22.78
CA ASN A 139 -12.68 2.50 -22.43
C ASN A 139 -11.25 2.91 -22.77
N LYS A 140 -10.29 2.26 -22.08
CA LYS A 140 -8.86 2.57 -22.23
C LYS A 140 -8.28 2.28 -23.61
N GLN A 141 -8.95 1.48 -24.45
CA GLN A 141 -8.45 1.14 -25.79
C GLN A 141 -8.69 2.30 -26.77
N GLU A 142 -9.70 3.13 -26.51
CA GLU A 142 -10.01 4.31 -27.32
C GLU A 142 -9.02 5.46 -27.15
N ILE A 143 -8.13 5.41 -26.15
CA ILE A 143 -7.16 6.50 -25.92
C ILE A 143 -6.26 6.77 -27.13
N PHE A 144 -5.99 5.76 -27.95
CA PHE A 144 -5.20 5.89 -29.18
C PHE A 144 -5.94 6.63 -30.30
N GLN A 145 -7.26 6.79 -30.17
CA GLN A 145 -8.13 7.46 -31.16
C GLN A 145 -8.55 8.86 -30.70
N CYS A 146 -8.04 9.33 -29.55
CA CYS A 146 -8.42 10.63 -29.00
C CYS A 146 -7.99 11.78 -29.94
N PRO A 147 -8.86 12.77 -30.21
CA PRO A 147 -8.50 13.90 -31.04
C PRO A 147 -7.27 14.66 -30.51
N VAL A 148 -6.38 15.04 -31.43
CA VAL A 148 -5.13 15.76 -31.12
C VAL A 148 -5.32 16.99 -30.23
N PRO A 149 -6.33 17.87 -30.43
CA PRO A 149 -6.52 19.03 -29.56
C PRO A 149 -6.81 18.67 -28.10
N VAL A 150 -7.56 17.58 -27.89
CA VAL A 150 -7.94 17.12 -26.55
C VAL A 150 -6.74 16.50 -25.84
N MET A 151 -5.99 15.61 -26.52
CA MET A 151 -4.73 15.10 -25.98
C MET A 151 -3.73 16.24 -25.71
N GLY A 152 -3.71 17.27 -26.56
CA GLY A 152 -2.87 18.45 -26.42
C GLY A 152 -3.03 19.14 -25.07
N SER A 153 -4.27 19.39 -24.62
CA SER A 153 -4.50 20.08 -23.35
C SER A 153 -4.02 19.28 -22.13
N LEU A 154 -4.16 17.95 -22.15
CA LEU A 154 -3.61 17.08 -21.09
C LEU A 154 -2.07 17.09 -21.13
N MET A 155 -1.49 17.10 -22.33
CA MET A 155 -0.04 17.18 -22.51
C MET A 155 0.55 18.51 -22.06
N ASP A 156 -0.16 19.61 -22.24
CA ASP A 156 0.28 20.92 -21.74
C ASP A 156 0.42 20.92 -20.21
N ILE A 157 -0.51 20.28 -19.50
CA ILE A 157 -0.39 20.07 -18.05
C ILE A 157 0.81 19.15 -17.75
N ALA A 158 0.92 18.00 -18.42
CA ALA A 158 1.99 17.04 -18.17
C ALA A 158 3.39 17.64 -18.37
N LYS A 159 3.56 18.52 -19.39
CA LYS A 159 4.82 19.19 -19.71
C LYS A 159 5.29 20.18 -18.64
N ASN A 160 4.42 20.59 -17.71
CA ASN A 160 4.86 21.36 -16.54
C ASN A 160 5.75 20.54 -15.59
N PHE A 161 5.67 19.20 -15.63
CA PHE A 161 6.47 18.30 -14.78
C PHE A 161 7.67 17.71 -15.51
N ASP A 162 7.54 17.51 -16.82
CA ASP A 162 8.59 16.99 -17.67
C ASP A 162 8.42 17.56 -19.09
N PRO A 163 9.23 18.55 -19.49
CA PRO A 163 9.09 19.18 -20.81
C PRO A 163 9.24 18.20 -21.99
N ASN A 164 9.93 17.07 -21.75
CA ASN A 164 10.15 16.03 -22.75
C ASN A 164 9.09 14.91 -22.70
N PHE A 165 8.04 15.07 -21.90
CA PHE A 165 6.96 14.09 -21.80
C PHE A 165 6.25 13.93 -23.14
N THR A 166 6.14 12.70 -23.62
CA THR A 166 5.51 12.39 -24.92
C THR A 166 4.10 11.84 -24.77
N VAL A 167 3.31 11.91 -25.84
CA VAL A 167 1.96 11.32 -25.89
C VAL A 167 2.01 9.81 -25.63
N ASP A 168 2.98 9.10 -26.21
CA ASP A 168 3.16 7.66 -25.97
C ASP A 168 3.45 7.36 -24.51
N GLN A 169 4.28 8.17 -23.86
CA GLN A 169 4.54 8.05 -22.43
C GLN A 169 3.28 8.29 -21.60
N PHE A 170 2.46 9.27 -21.98
CA PHE A 170 1.16 9.52 -21.35
C PHE A 170 0.25 8.29 -21.47
N ILE A 171 0.06 7.77 -22.69
CA ILE A 171 -0.82 6.63 -22.96
C ILE A 171 -0.35 5.38 -22.20
N LEU A 172 0.95 5.07 -22.24
CA LEU A 172 1.53 3.94 -21.51
C LEU A 172 1.38 4.10 -19.99
N ALA A 173 1.58 5.32 -19.48
CA ALA A 173 1.42 5.61 -18.05
C ALA A 173 -0.03 5.56 -17.61
N PHE A 174 -0.97 6.08 -18.40
CA PHE A 174 -2.40 6.00 -18.14
C PHE A 174 -2.89 4.54 -18.13
N ASN A 175 -2.46 3.75 -19.11
CA ASN A 175 -2.78 2.33 -19.15
C ASN A 175 -2.27 1.59 -17.90
N LYS A 176 -1.05 1.88 -17.45
CA LYS A 176 -0.50 1.36 -16.18
C LYS A 176 -1.29 1.85 -14.97
N LEU A 177 -1.67 3.13 -14.94
CA LEU A 177 -2.50 3.70 -13.87
C LEU A 177 -3.85 3.00 -13.78
N SER A 178 -4.41 2.54 -14.89
CA SER A 178 -5.71 1.85 -14.97
C SER A 178 -5.65 0.35 -14.64
N MET A 179 -4.48 -0.23 -14.38
CA MET A 179 -4.35 -1.66 -14.01
C MET A 179 -4.81 -1.94 -12.58
N LYS A 180 -5.54 -3.04 -12.33
CA LYS A 180 -6.10 -3.35 -11.00
C LYS A 180 -5.04 -3.48 -9.89
N ARG A 181 -3.80 -3.83 -10.22
CA ARG A 181 -2.67 -3.92 -9.28
C ARG A 181 -1.46 -3.18 -9.86
N PRO A 182 -0.62 -2.53 -9.02
CA PRO A 182 0.63 -1.97 -9.50
C PRO A 182 1.53 -3.12 -9.98
N ASN A 183 2.13 -2.98 -11.17
CA ASN A 183 3.22 -3.86 -11.58
C ASN A 183 4.38 -3.58 -10.63
N VAL A 184 4.65 -4.53 -9.74
CA VAL A 184 5.81 -4.55 -8.84
C VAL A 184 7.04 -4.93 -9.65
#